data_AF-A0A920QAM3-F1
#
_entry.id   AF-A0A920QAM3-F1
#
_cell.length_a   1.000
_cell.length_b   1.000
_cell.length_c   1.000
_cell.angle_alpha   90.00
_cell.angle_beta   90.00
_cell.angle_gamma   90.00
#
_symmetry.space_group_name_H-M   'P 1'
#
loop_
_entity.id
_entity.type
_entity.pdbx_description
1 polymer ?
#
loop_
_entity_poly.entity_id
_entity_poly.type
_entity_poly.pdbx_seq_one_letter_code
_entity_poly.pdbx_strand_id
1 'polypeptide(L)'
;MIGGSGSSEWFQEVKDVLHRAVYEWHPPTDLKLALTSKTAQGKGTSRESKHQRNIKEGRGGLLDVEYLTQALQLKHGRLCPQLQNPKTMEALRELGKNSIIKKQESKVLQKNYIFLRLIENGLRLIYDDSTNLLDFKRVQQTTILQLLKLQGYSVKNLQEAVESATIEIRKIYLNYF
;
A
#
# COMPACT_ATOMS: atom_id res chain seq x y z
N MET A 1 -17.88 -9.24 -6.68
CA MET A 1 -17.16 -8.78 -7.88
C MET A 1 -17.89 -7.56 -8.39
N ILE A 2 -17.32 -6.35 -8.23
CA ILE A 2 -17.87 -5.15 -8.87
C ILE A 2 -17.31 -5.18 -10.30
N GLY A 3 -18.04 -5.81 -11.22
CA GLY A 3 -17.67 -5.94 -12.63
C GLY A 3 -18.84 -5.46 -13.47
N GLY A 4 -18.65 -4.36 -14.22
CA GLY A 4 -19.66 -3.84 -15.12
C GLY A 4 -19.90 -4.75 -16.33
N SER A 5 -21.11 -4.71 -16.87
CA SER A 5 -21.59 -5.51 -18.01
C SER A 5 -21.13 -4.96 -19.36
N GLY A 6 -19.86 -4.57 -19.49
CA GLY A 6 -19.29 -4.04 -20.74
C GLY A 6 -18.89 -5.15 -21.71
N SER A 7 -18.90 -4.85 -23.02
CA SER A 7 -18.32 -5.75 -24.01
C SER A 7 -16.79 -5.82 -23.84
N SER A 8 -16.18 -6.94 -24.25
CA SER A 8 -14.72 -7.10 -24.19
C SER A 8 -13.97 -6.01 -24.98
N GLU A 9 -14.59 -5.52 -26.06
CA GLU A 9 -14.07 -4.44 -26.90
C GLU A 9 -14.03 -3.10 -26.15
N TRP A 10 -15.11 -2.74 -25.45
CA TRP A 10 -15.15 -1.53 -24.63
C TRP A 10 -14.09 -1.54 -23.52
N PHE A 11 -13.90 -2.69 -22.86
CA PHE A 11 -12.84 -2.83 -21.85
C PHE A 11 -11.44 -2.68 -22.45
N GLN A 12 -11.23 -3.11 -23.69
CA GLN A 12 -9.95 -2.94 -24.38
C GLN A 12 -9.70 -1.47 -24.74
N GLU A 13 -10.71 -0.78 -25.26
CA GLU A 13 -10.62 0.65 -25.58
C GLU A 13 -10.29 1.50 -24.33
N VAL A 14 -10.95 1.24 -23.20
CA VAL A 14 -10.64 1.91 -21.93
C VAL A 14 -9.21 1.63 -21.48
N LYS A 15 -8.74 0.37 -21.60
CA LYS A 15 -7.36 0.02 -21.26
C LYS A 15 -6.35 0.78 -22.11
N ASP A 16 -6.61 0.90 -23.41
CA ASP A 16 -5.70 1.59 -24.34
C ASP A 16 -5.64 3.09 -24.06
N VAL A 17 -6.77 3.72 -23.72
CA VAL A 17 -6.80 5.13 -23.28
C VAL A 17 -6.03 5.32 -21.97
N LEU A 18 -6.27 4.46 -20.97
CA LEU A 18 -5.56 4.52 -19.69
C LEU A 18 -4.06 4.28 -19.86
N HIS A 19 -3.68 3.32 -20.69
CA HIS A 19 -2.28 3.00 -20.97
C HIS A 19 -1.54 4.22 -21.53
N ARG A 20 -2.09 4.85 -22.57
CA ARG A 20 -1.51 6.07 -23.15
C ARG A 20 -1.43 7.20 -22.13
N ALA A 21 -2.50 7.44 -21.39
CA ALA A 21 -2.55 8.51 -20.40
C ALA A 21 -1.55 8.32 -19.25
N VAL A 22 -1.25 7.08 -18.86
CA VAL A 22 -0.42 6.78 -17.68
C VAL A 22 1.04 6.52 -18.06
N TYR A 23 1.31 5.82 -19.16
CA TYR A 23 2.65 5.32 -19.51
C TYR A 23 3.27 5.97 -20.75
N GLU A 24 2.49 6.63 -21.61
CA GLU A 24 3.04 7.47 -22.70
C GLU A 24 3.21 8.94 -22.26
N TRP A 25 2.68 9.28 -21.09
CA TRP A 25 2.89 10.57 -20.44
C TRP A 25 4.32 10.73 -19.91
N HIS A 26 4.87 11.94 -20.05
CA HIS A 26 6.19 12.28 -19.52
C HIS A 26 6.02 12.87 -18.11
N PRO A 27 6.44 12.16 -17.05
CA PRO A 27 6.32 12.69 -15.70
C PRO A 27 7.17 13.96 -15.54
N PRO A 28 6.62 15.02 -14.91
CA PRO A 28 7.36 16.25 -14.69
C PRO A 28 8.51 15.98 -13.71
N THR A 29 9.56 16.78 -13.82
CA THR A 29 10.83 16.59 -13.08
C THR A 29 10.62 16.60 -11.56
N ASP A 30 9.54 17.20 -11.10
CA ASP A 30 9.12 17.36 -9.72
C ASP A 30 8.06 16.34 -9.26
N LEU A 31 7.89 15.20 -9.94
CA LEU A 31 6.92 14.15 -9.55
C LEU A 31 7.03 13.77 -8.04
N LYS A 32 8.25 13.79 -7.49
CA LYS A 32 8.49 13.60 -6.05
C LYS A 32 7.78 14.65 -5.19
N LEU A 33 7.80 15.92 -5.58
CA LEU A 33 7.13 17.01 -4.86
C LEU A 33 5.60 16.87 -4.95
N ALA A 34 5.06 16.51 -6.12
CA ALA A 34 3.63 16.27 -6.30
C ALA A 34 3.11 15.07 -5.47
N LEU A 35 3.92 14.01 -5.31
CA LEU A 35 3.58 12.86 -4.47
C LEU A 35 3.75 13.17 -2.96
N THR A 36 4.74 14.00 -2.63
CA THR A 36 4.96 14.48 -1.26
C THR A 36 3.82 15.39 -0.80
N SER A 37 3.28 16.23 -1.68
CA SER A 37 2.12 17.07 -1.39
C SER A 37 0.82 16.27 -1.27
N LYS A 38 0.58 15.26 -2.12
CA LYS A 38 -0.55 14.34 -1.96
C LYS A 38 -0.47 13.51 -0.69
N THR A 39 0.71 13.03 -0.32
CA THR A 39 0.89 12.39 1.00
C THR A 39 0.71 13.39 2.14
N ALA A 40 1.11 14.66 1.99
CA ALA A 40 0.84 15.69 2.99
C ALA A 40 -0.66 16.00 3.16
N GLN A 41 -1.43 16.01 2.07
CA GLN A 41 -2.88 16.18 2.11
C GLN A 41 -3.59 14.97 2.74
N GLY A 42 -3.14 13.73 2.47
CA GLY A 42 -3.63 12.53 3.15
C GLY A 42 -3.22 12.42 4.63
N LYS A 43 -2.19 13.15 5.05
CA LYS A 43 -1.70 13.23 6.45
C LYS A 43 -2.51 14.19 7.33
N GLY A 44 -3.38 15.01 6.76
CA GLY A 44 -4.23 15.94 7.50
C GLY A 44 -5.09 15.19 8.52
N THR A 45 -4.83 15.40 9.81
CA THR A 45 -5.56 14.84 10.97
C THR A 45 -5.35 13.36 11.32
N SER A 46 -4.13 12.81 11.20
CA SER A 46 -3.84 11.53 11.86
C SER A 46 -3.71 11.73 13.38
N ARG A 47 -4.74 11.32 14.15
CA ARG A 47 -4.73 11.23 15.63
C ARG A 47 -3.79 10.11 16.11
N GLU A 48 -2.53 10.12 15.68
CA GLU A 48 -1.56 9.13 16.11
C GLU A 48 -1.03 9.50 17.49
N SER A 49 -0.99 8.52 18.38
CA SER A 49 -0.43 8.65 19.73
C SER A 49 0.35 7.40 20.07
N LYS A 50 0.99 7.30 21.24
CA LYS A 50 1.64 6.06 21.66
C LYS A 50 0.73 4.82 21.56
N HIS A 51 -0.59 4.98 21.66
CA HIS A 51 -1.54 3.88 21.65
C HIS A 51 -2.47 3.86 20.42
N GLN A 52 -2.31 4.81 19.51
CA GLN A 52 -3.17 4.94 18.33
C GLN A 52 -2.32 5.04 17.07
N ARG A 53 -2.62 4.19 16.09
CA ARG A 53 -1.95 4.16 14.78
C ARG A 53 -3.00 4.21 13.69
N ASN A 54 -2.78 5.05 12.67
CA ASN A 54 -3.59 4.95 11.47
C ASN A 54 -2.92 3.96 10.50
N ILE A 55 -3.57 2.83 10.26
CA ILE A 55 -3.00 1.73 9.47
C ILE A 55 -2.92 2.07 7.97
N LYS A 56 -3.80 2.95 7.49
CA LYS A 56 -3.89 3.29 6.07
C LYS A 56 -3.18 4.61 5.75
N GLU A 57 -3.58 5.70 6.41
CA GLU A 57 -3.08 7.05 6.16
C GLU A 57 -1.84 7.42 7.02
N GLY A 58 -1.53 6.64 8.06
CA GLY A 58 -0.41 6.90 8.96
C GLY A 58 0.97 6.69 8.32
N ARG A 59 2.02 7.16 8.99
CA ARG A 59 3.41 7.01 8.50
C ARG A 59 3.80 5.53 8.44
N GLY A 60 4.29 5.08 7.29
CA GLY A 60 4.58 3.66 7.06
C GLY A 60 3.33 2.79 6.91
N GLY A 61 2.15 3.41 6.75
CA GLY A 61 0.88 2.72 6.51
C GLY A 61 0.71 2.23 5.08
N LEU A 62 -0.49 1.74 4.76
CA LEU A 62 -0.81 1.18 3.45
C LEU A 62 -0.61 2.17 2.30
N LEU A 63 -0.96 3.45 2.50
CA LEU A 63 -0.82 4.46 1.45
C LEU A 63 0.63 4.77 1.11
N ASP A 64 1.56 4.71 2.08
CA ASP A 64 2.98 4.87 1.77
C ASP A 64 3.46 3.77 0.80
N VAL A 65 3.02 2.52 0.99
CA VAL A 65 3.35 1.42 0.08
C VAL A 65 2.71 1.61 -1.31
N GLU A 66 1.43 2.00 -1.35
CA GLU A 66 0.68 2.18 -2.59
C GLU A 66 1.23 3.33 -3.42
N TYR A 67 1.50 4.47 -2.79
CA TYR A 67 2.08 5.63 -3.47
C TYR A 67 3.51 5.36 -3.94
N LEU A 68 4.33 4.69 -3.13
CA LEU A 68 5.66 4.27 -3.58
C LEU A 68 5.58 3.39 -4.82
N THR A 69 4.71 2.38 -4.79
CA THR A 69 4.53 1.44 -5.89
C THR A 69 4.07 2.16 -7.15
N GLN A 70 3.02 2.97 -7.06
CA GLN A 70 2.45 3.72 -8.18
C GLN A 70 3.44 4.72 -8.76
N ALA A 71 4.22 5.42 -7.93
CA ALA A 71 5.24 6.34 -8.41
C ALA A 71 6.34 5.63 -9.23
N LEU A 72 6.77 4.47 -8.77
CA LEU A 72 7.75 3.66 -9.49
C LEU A 72 7.14 3.07 -10.78
N GLN A 73 5.86 2.70 -10.77
CA GLN A 73 5.14 2.31 -12.00
C GLN A 73 5.07 3.48 -12.99
N LEU A 74 4.77 4.70 -12.57
CA LEU A 74 4.76 5.87 -13.44
C LEU A 74 6.16 6.16 -14.01
N LYS A 75 7.20 6.02 -13.18
CA LYS A 75 8.58 6.30 -13.59
C LYS A 75 9.16 5.25 -14.54
N HIS A 76 8.83 3.98 -14.35
CA HIS A 76 9.48 2.85 -15.04
C HIS A 76 8.54 2.05 -15.94
N GLY A 77 7.23 2.19 -15.80
CA GLY A 77 6.22 1.35 -16.47
C GLY A 77 6.19 1.50 -17.98
N ARG A 78 6.65 2.63 -18.53
CA ARG A 78 6.84 2.80 -19.97
C ARG A 78 7.86 1.83 -20.56
N LEU A 79 9.00 1.65 -19.86
CA LEU A 79 10.11 0.81 -20.30
C LEU A 79 10.00 -0.63 -19.77
N CYS A 80 9.15 -0.88 -18.78
CA CYS A 80 8.96 -2.17 -18.13
C CYS A 80 7.45 -2.50 -18.08
N PRO A 81 6.88 -3.08 -19.16
CA PRO A 81 5.45 -3.38 -19.25
C PRO A 81 4.92 -4.28 -18.14
N GLN A 82 5.76 -5.11 -17.52
CA GLN A 82 5.41 -5.96 -16.39
C GLN A 82 4.94 -5.14 -15.17
N LEU A 83 5.37 -3.88 -15.06
CA LEU A 83 4.93 -2.96 -14.01
C LEU A 83 3.54 -2.37 -14.27
N GLN A 84 2.91 -2.60 -15.41
CA GLN A 84 1.61 -1.98 -15.73
C GLN A 84 0.43 -2.69 -15.05
N ASN A 85 0.72 -3.60 -14.11
CA ASN A 85 -0.29 -4.30 -13.34
C ASN A 85 -0.88 -3.39 -12.25
N PRO A 86 -2.21 -3.14 -12.24
CA PRO A 86 -2.83 -2.27 -11.24
C PRO A 86 -2.84 -2.87 -9.82
N LYS A 87 -2.56 -4.17 -9.67
CA LYS A 87 -2.51 -4.82 -8.36
C LYS A 87 -1.19 -4.50 -7.66
N THR A 88 -1.24 -3.76 -6.55
CA THR A 88 -0.06 -3.36 -5.75
C THR A 88 0.90 -4.52 -5.46
N MET A 89 0.39 -5.68 -5.06
CA MET A 89 1.22 -6.86 -4.75
C MET A 89 2.00 -7.40 -5.95
N GLU A 90 1.37 -7.45 -7.12
CA GLU A 90 2.04 -7.89 -8.35
C GLU A 90 3.06 -6.84 -8.80
N ALA A 91 2.70 -5.56 -8.75
CA ALA A 91 3.62 -4.47 -9.05
C ALA A 91 4.85 -4.48 -8.13
N LEU A 92 4.69 -4.65 -6.81
CA LEU A 92 5.80 -4.79 -5.87
C LEU A 92 6.72 -5.97 -6.21
N ARG A 93 6.14 -7.10 -6.62
CA ARG A 93 6.90 -8.28 -7.05
C ARG A 93 7.72 -7.98 -8.31
N GLU A 94 7.11 -7.35 -9.30
CA GLU A 94 7.79 -6.98 -10.54
C GLU A 94 8.86 -5.90 -10.34
N LEU A 95 8.65 -4.93 -9.43
CA LEU A 95 9.67 -3.95 -9.03
C LEU A 95 10.93 -4.63 -8.49
N GLY A 96 10.78 -5.68 -7.67
CA GLY A 96 11.89 -6.47 -7.14
C GLY A 96 12.55 -7.37 -8.19
N LYS A 97 11.75 -8.04 -9.05
CA LYS A 97 12.26 -8.92 -10.12
C LYS A 97 13.11 -8.15 -11.14
N ASN A 98 12.65 -6.96 -11.52
CA ASN A 98 13.33 -6.09 -12.49
C ASN A 98 14.41 -5.19 -11.86
N SER A 99 14.76 -5.42 -10.59
CA SER A 99 15.81 -4.68 -9.85
C SER A 99 15.61 -3.15 -9.80
N ILE A 100 14.36 -2.68 -9.90
CA ILE A 100 14.00 -1.26 -9.76
C ILE A 100 14.12 -0.84 -8.30
N ILE A 101 13.78 -1.76 -7.40
CA ILE A 101 14.10 -1.69 -5.97
C ILE A 101 14.87 -2.94 -5.56
N LYS A 102 15.56 -2.91 -4.42
CA LYS A 102 16.27 -4.10 -3.93
C LYS A 102 15.27 -5.24 -3.73
N LYS A 103 15.62 -6.46 -4.15
CA LYS A 103 14.78 -7.67 -3.98
C LYS A 103 14.31 -7.86 -2.54
N GLN A 104 15.18 -7.55 -1.57
CA GLN A 104 14.84 -7.64 -0.15
C GLN A 104 13.83 -6.57 0.28
N GLU A 105 13.96 -5.33 -0.20
CA GLU A 105 12.99 -4.26 0.07
C GLU A 105 11.60 -4.61 -0.50
N SER A 106 11.55 -5.15 -1.72
CA SER A 106 10.30 -5.65 -2.32
C SER A 106 9.63 -6.73 -1.46
N LYS A 107 10.40 -7.69 -0.93
CA LYS A 107 9.86 -8.73 -0.03
C LYS A 107 9.34 -8.15 1.29
N VAL A 108 10.06 -7.21 1.87
CA VAL A 108 9.66 -6.52 3.11
C VAL A 108 8.36 -5.74 2.90
N LEU A 109 8.27 -4.96 1.82
CA LEU A 109 7.04 -4.23 1.47
C LEU A 109 5.85 -5.17 1.24
N GLN A 110 6.02 -6.25 0.49
CA GLN A 110 4.96 -7.25 0.27
C GLN A 110 4.47 -7.87 1.58
N LYS A 111 5.39 -8.31 2.45
CA LYS A 111 5.06 -8.92 3.74
C LYS A 111 4.31 -7.95 4.64
N ASN A 112 4.81 -6.72 4.78
CA ASN A 112 4.22 -5.73 5.67
C ASN A 112 2.93 -5.14 5.10
N TYR A 113 2.78 -5.04 3.78
CA TYR A 113 1.53 -4.65 3.15
C TYR A 113 0.39 -5.65 3.42
N ILE A 114 0.65 -6.95 3.25
CA ILE A 114 -0.31 -8.01 3.60
C ILE A 114 -0.65 -7.93 5.10
N PHE A 115 0.36 -7.80 5.96
CA PHE A 115 0.18 -7.67 7.41
C PHE A 115 -0.76 -6.51 7.77
N LEU A 116 -0.50 -5.31 7.26
CA LEU A 116 -1.35 -4.14 7.52
C LEU A 116 -2.75 -4.28 6.91
N ARG A 117 -2.91 -4.92 5.73
CA ARG A 117 -4.23 -5.20 5.15
C ARG A 117 -5.05 -6.17 6.01
N LEU A 118 -4.42 -7.17 6.63
CA LEU A 118 -5.12 -8.08 7.54
C LEU A 118 -5.63 -7.36 8.80
N ILE A 119 -4.84 -6.42 9.32
CA ILE A 119 -5.24 -5.59 10.45
C ILE A 119 -6.42 -4.68 10.06
N GLU A 120 -6.32 -3.98 8.92
CA GLU A 120 -7.41 -3.14 8.42
C GLU A 120 -8.70 -3.95 8.20
N ASN A 121 -8.60 -5.15 7.61
CA ASN A 121 -9.74 -6.05 7.47
C ASN A 121 -10.33 -6.47 8.82
N GLY A 122 -9.47 -6.77 9.81
CA GLY A 122 -9.92 -7.10 11.16
C GLY A 122 -10.63 -5.93 11.84
N LEU A 123 -10.14 -4.70 11.66
CA LEU A 123 -10.82 -3.49 12.16
C LEU A 123 -12.22 -3.33 11.55
N ARG A 124 -12.37 -3.55 10.24
CA ARG A 124 -13.69 -3.52 9.59
C ARG A 124 -14.64 -4.57 10.14
N LEU A 125 -14.16 -5.78 10.42
CA LEU A 125 -14.98 -6.84 11.01
C LEU A 125 -15.41 -6.53 12.45
N ILE A 126 -14.57 -5.82 13.22
CA ILE A 126 -14.86 -5.48 14.63
C ILE A 126 -15.87 -4.33 14.72
N TYR A 127 -15.69 -3.30 13.90
CA TYR A 127 -16.43 -2.05 14.03
C TYR A 127 -17.57 -1.88 13.02
N ASP A 128 -17.72 -2.80 12.05
CA ASP A 128 -18.67 -2.70 10.94
C ASP A 128 -18.57 -1.36 10.18
N ASP A 129 -17.38 -0.74 10.21
CA ASP A 129 -17.10 0.58 9.64
C ASP A 129 -15.66 0.61 9.09
N SER A 130 -15.42 1.58 8.21
CA SER A 130 -14.19 1.92 7.53
C SER A 130 -13.11 2.56 8.40
N THR A 131 -13.17 2.42 9.74
CA THR A 131 -12.15 2.99 10.62
C THR A 131 -10.77 2.38 10.36
N ASN A 132 -9.80 3.24 10.08
CA ASN A 132 -8.38 2.85 9.93
C ASN A 132 -7.57 3.12 11.19
N LEU A 133 -8.21 3.63 12.25
CA LEU A 133 -7.56 3.96 13.51
C LEU A 133 -7.51 2.71 14.42
N LEU A 134 -6.33 2.15 14.57
CA LEU A 134 -6.05 1.08 15.52
C LEU A 134 -5.71 1.69 16.89
N ASP A 135 -6.64 1.59 17.84
CA ASP A 135 -6.41 1.94 19.24
C ASP A 135 -6.06 0.68 20.05
N PHE A 136 -4.79 0.49 20.39
CA PHE A 136 -4.29 -0.71 21.06
C PHE A 136 -4.90 -0.92 22.46
N LYS A 137 -5.44 0.12 23.09
CA LYS A 137 -6.11 0.02 24.40
C LYS A 137 -7.56 -0.40 24.30
N ARG A 138 -8.22 -0.13 23.17
CA ARG A 138 -9.67 -0.32 23.00
C ARG A 138 -10.02 -1.45 22.06
N VAL A 139 -9.14 -1.79 21.12
CA VAL A 139 -9.42 -2.78 20.08
C VAL A 139 -9.47 -4.19 20.68
N GLN A 140 -10.47 -4.96 20.25
CA GLN A 140 -10.49 -6.39 20.52
C GLN A 140 -9.44 -7.09 19.63
N GLN A 141 -8.29 -7.44 20.21
CA GLN A 141 -7.16 -7.95 19.42
C GLN A 141 -7.37 -9.39 18.91
N THR A 142 -8.29 -10.17 19.50
CA THR A 142 -8.47 -11.60 19.18
C THR A 142 -8.77 -11.84 17.71
N THR A 143 -9.70 -11.08 17.12
CA THR A 143 -10.08 -11.20 15.70
C THR A 143 -8.88 -10.91 14.79
N ILE A 144 -8.15 -9.82 15.06
CA ILE A 144 -6.95 -9.44 14.30
C ILE A 144 -5.87 -10.53 14.42
N LEU A 145 -5.58 -10.99 15.64
CA LEU A 145 -4.57 -12.01 15.89
C LEU A 145 -4.94 -13.36 15.24
N GLN A 146 -6.22 -13.72 15.18
CA GLN A 146 -6.69 -14.92 14.49
C GLN A 146 -6.50 -14.80 12.98
N LEU A 147 -6.88 -13.68 12.36
CA LEU A 147 -6.64 -13.43 10.93
C LEU A 147 -5.16 -13.51 10.58
N LEU A 148 -4.32 -12.89 11.41
CA LEU A 148 -2.87 -12.93 11.27
C LEU A 148 -2.34 -14.37 11.36
N LYS A 149 -2.80 -15.14 12.37
CA LYS A 149 -2.40 -16.55 12.54
C LYS A 149 -2.82 -17.42 11.36
N LEU A 150 -4.02 -17.23 10.81
CA LEU A 150 -4.50 -17.97 9.63
C LEU A 150 -3.64 -17.71 8.39
N GLN A 151 -3.00 -16.55 8.32
CA GLN A 151 -2.06 -16.18 7.25
C GLN A 151 -0.59 -16.50 7.62
N GLY A 152 -0.36 -17.27 8.68
CA GLY A 152 0.96 -17.73 9.09
C GLY A 152 1.78 -16.72 9.91
N TYR A 153 1.19 -15.60 10.34
CA TYR A 153 1.85 -14.64 11.20
C TYR A 153 1.74 -15.06 12.68
N SER A 154 2.87 -15.17 13.36
CA SER A 154 2.93 -15.38 14.81
C SER A 154 3.26 -14.07 15.52
N VAL A 155 2.24 -13.40 16.04
CA VAL A 155 2.37 -12.09 16.72
C VAL A 155 2.09 -12.24 18.21
N LYS A 156 3.09 -11.94 19.04
CA LYS A 156 2.95 -11.94 20.51
C LYS A 156 2.46 -10.58 21.03
N ASN A 157 3.00 -9.50 20.48
CA ASN A 157 2.62 -8.13 20.81
C ASN A 157 2.21 -7.41 19.53
N LEU A 158 0.92 -7.09 19.40
CA LEU A 158 0.38 -6.44 18.21
C LEU A 158 0.94 -5.03 18.03
N GLN A 159 1.11 -4.27 19.12
CA GLN A 159 1.62 -2.91 19.05
C GLN A 159 3.05 -2.87 18.53
N GLU A 160 3.94 -3.67 19.11
CA GLU A 160 5.34 -3.75 18.67
C GLU A 160 5.45 -4.24 17.21
N ALA A 161 4.63 -5.22 16.82
CA ALA A 161 4.62 -5.72 15.44
C ALA A 161 4.18 -4.66 14.43
N VAL A 162 3.14 -3.89 14.75
CA VAL A 162 2.68 -2.77 13.92
C VAL A 162 3.75 -1.68 13.84
N GLU A 163 4.35 -1.30 14.96
CA GLU A 163 5.42 -0.28 14.98
C GLU A 163 6.63 -0.71 14.17
N SER A 164 7.07 -1.98 14.30
CA SER A 164 8.17 -2.52 13.51
C SER A 164 7.85 -2.50 12.01
N ALA A 165 6.65 -2.94 11.62
CA ALA A 165 6.23 -2.97 10.22
C ALA A 165 6.17 -1.56 9.60
N THR A 166 5.60 -0.58 10.31
CA THR A 166 5.50 0.80 9.81
C THR A 166 6.86 1.49 9.73
N ILE A 167 7.77 1.24 10.68
CA ILE A 167 9.16 1.75 10.62
C ILE A 167 9.89 1.18 9.40
N GLU A 168 9.79 -0.12 9.15
CA GLU A 168 10.42 -0.77 8.00
C GLU A 168 9.90 -0.23 6.66
N ILE A 169 8.56 -0.12 6.53
CA ILE A 169 7.93 0.47 5.35
C ILE A 169 8.42 1.91 5.17
N ARG A 170 8.38 2.72 6.23
CA ARG A 170 8.73 4.13 6.16
C ARG A 170 10.19 4.34 5.79
N LYS A 171 11.09 3.50 6.32
CA LYS A 171 12.51 3.52 5.95
C LYS A 171 12.70 3.26 4.46
N ILE A 172 12.03 2.24 3.91
CA ILE A 172 12.12 1.95 2.47
C ILE A 172 11.52 3.08 1.65
N TYR A 173 10.36 3.61 2.04
CA TYR A 173 9.71 4.74 1.37
C TYR A 173 10.68 5.93 1.20
N LEU A 174 11.38 6.31 2.27
CA LEU A 174 12.32 7.44 2.27
C LEU A 174 13.58 7.21 1.42
N ASN A 175 13.91 5.97 1.05
CA ASN A 175 15.02 5.73 0.13
C ASN A 175 14.70 6.20 -1.30
N TYR A 176 13.41 6.31 -1.65
CA TYR A 176 12.95 6.66 -2.99
C TYR A 176 12.31 8.06 -3.04
N PHE A 177 11.96 8.65 -1.89
CA PHE A 177 11.43 10.01 -1.72
C PHE A 177 12.23 10.80 -0.71
#